data_AF-A0A1V3JNS5-F1
#
_entry.id   AF-A0A1V3JNS5-F1
#
_cell.length_a   1.000
_cell.length_b   1.000
_cell.length_c   1.000
_cell.angle_alpha   90.00
_cell.angle_beta   90.00
_cell.angle_gamma   90.00
#
_symmetry.space_group_name_H-M   'P 1'
#
loop_
_entity.id
_entity.type
_entity.pdbx_description
1 polymer ?
#
loop_
_entity_poly.entity_id
_entity_poly.type
_entity_poly.pdbx_seq_one_letter_code
_entity_poly.pdbx_strand_id
1 'polypeptide(L)'
;MNLTSDEYYAMLDAQYQGRIDAMAGYEIALEEEIKAVKADAENEDENVIYAINQYHIDNNEELELHDLAYGSGAFDKLIEQRDRAIAHVAKQRLEKRMNEYDPD
;
A
#
# COMPACT_ATOMS: atom_id res chain seq x y z
N MET A 1 8.81 -40.88 -12.21
CA MET A 1 7.35 -41.07 -12.09
C MET A 1 6.71 -39.88 -12.79
N ASN A 2 5.82 -40.12 -13.76
CA ASN A 2 4.97 -39.05 -14.30
C ASN A 2 3.77 -38.91 -13.37
N LEU A 3 3.45 -37.67 -12.97
CA LEU A 3 2.22 -37.37 -12.26
C LEU A 3 1.03 -37.85 -13.08
N THR A 4 0.07 -38.47 -12.42
CA THR A 4 -1.24 -38.73 -13.04
C THR A 4 -1.91 -37.39 -13.39
N SER A 5 -2.85 -37.39 -14.33
CA SER A 5 -3.63 -36.19 -14.66
C SER A 5 -4.22 -35.53 -13.42
N ASP A 6 -4.72 -36.35 -12.49
CA ASP A 6 -5.44 -35.90 -11.31
C ASP A 6 -4.49 -35.28 -10.28
N GLU A 7 -3.29 -35.85 -10.10
CA GLU A 7 -2.24 -35.26 -9.25
C GLU A 7 -1.72 -33.94 -9.84
N TYR A 8 -1.61 -33.84 -11.17
CA TYR A 8 -1.20 -32.60 -11.84
C TYR A 8 -2.22 -31.46 -11.62
N TYR A 9 -3.51 -31.73 -11.80
CA TYR A 9 -4.55 -30.73 -11.56
C TYR A 9 -4.66 -30.35 -10.07
N ALA A 10 -4.53 -31.31 -9.14
CA ALA A 10 -4.52 -31.02 -7.71
C ALA A 10 -3.35 -30.11 -7.29
N MET A 11 -2.15 -30.31 -7.86
CA MET A 11 -1.01 -29.42 -7.62
C MET A 11 -1.24 -28.01 -8.16
N LEU A 12 -1.86 -27.91 -9.35
CA LEU A 12 -2.17 -26.62 -9.97
C LEU A 12 -3.20 -25.84 -9.14
N ASP A 13 -4.26 -26.50 -8.68
CA ASP A 13 -5.29 -25.89 -7.83
C ASP A 13 -4.72 -25.41 -6.50
N ALA A 14 -3.86 -26.21 -5.85
CA ALA A 14 -3.19 -25.82 -4.61
C ALA A 14 -2.27 -24.60 -4.82
N GLN A 15 -1.56 -24.53 -5.95
CA GLN A 15 -0.72 -23.38 -6.29
C GLN A 15 -1.57 -22.12 -6.53
N TYR A 16 -2.71 -22.26 -7.23
CA TYR A 16 -3.64 -21.15 -7.44
C TYR A 16 -4.23 -20.66 -6.12
N GLN A 17 -4.69 -21.56 -5.25
CA GLN A 17 -5.25 -21.20 -3.95
C GLN A 17 -4.20 -20.50 -3.07
N GLY A 18 -2.97 -21.02 -3.02
CA GLY A 18 -1.89 -20.38 -2.27
C GLY A 18 -1.56 -18.96 -2.76
N ARG A 19 -1.67 -18.70 -4.07
CA ARG A 19 -1.52 -17.34 -4.62
C ARG A 19 -2.67 -16.43 -4.21
N ILE A 20 -3.90 -16.91 -4.22
CA ILE A 20 -5.08 -16.15 -3.78
C ILE A 20 -4.95 -15.80 -2.29
N ASP A 21 -4.58 -16.77 -1.46
CA ASP A 21 -4.43 -16.56 0.00
C ASP A 21 -3.29 -15.58 0.31
N ALA A 22 -2.18 -15.65 -0.42
CA ALA A 22 -1.07 -14.69 -0.29
C ALA A 22 -1.49 -13.27 -0.69
N MET A 23 -2.28 -13.12 -1.77
CA MET A 23 -2.83 -11.83 -2.17
C MET A 23 -3.79 -11.27 -1.13
N ALA A 24 -4.71 -12.10 -0.63
CA ALA A 24 -5.65 -11.69 0.42
C ALA A 24 -4.92 -11.29 1.71
N GLY A 25 -3.88 -12.03 2.10
CA GLY A 25 -3.04 -11.68 3.24
C GLY A 25 -2.32 -10.35 3.07
N TYR A 26 -1.79 -10.08 1.86
CA TYR A 26 -1.17 -8.80 1.53
C TYR A 26 -2.16 -7.63 1.60
N GLU A 27 -3.37 -7.80 1.05
CA GLU A 27 -4.42 -6.77 1.08
C GLU A 27 -4.83 -6.43 2.51
N ILE A 28 -5.03 -7.44 3.37
CA ILE A 28 -5.34 -7.24 4.79
C ILE A 28 -4.21 -6.49 5.50
N ALA A 29 -2.95 -6.90 5.29
CA ALA A 29 -1.80 -6.26 5.91
C ALA A 29 -1.64 -4.80 5.43
N LEU A 30 -1.94 -4.52 4.16
CA LEU A 30 -1.91 -3.16 3.62
C LEU A 30 -3.01 -2.28 4.23
N GLU A 31 -4.22 -2.80 4.41
CA GLU A 31 -5.30 -2.06 5.07
C GLU A 31 -4.97 -1.72 6.53
N GLU A 32 -4.35 -2.64 7.26
CA GLU A 32 -3.86 -2.40 8.61
C GLU A 32 -2.76 -1.33 8.63
N GLU A 33 -1.83 -1.39 7.69
CA GLU A 33 -0.76 -0.40 7.60
C GLU A 33 -1.28 0.99 7.21
N ILE A 34 -2.30 1.08 6.35
CA ILE A 34 -2.98 2.34 6.04
C ILE A 34 -3.58 2.95 7.31
N LYS A 35 -4.21 2.13 8.16
CA LYS A 35 -4.76 2.60 9.45
C LYS A 35 -3.65 3.06 10.39
N ALA A 36 -2.53 2.35 10.44
CA ALA A 36 -1.37 2.72 11.25
C ALA A 36 -0.78 4.07 10.80
N VAL A 37 -0.53 4.25 9.50
CA VAL A 37 -0.02 5.51 8.94
C VAL A 37 -1.00 6.67 9.19
N LYS A 38 -2.32 6.44 9.08
CA LYS A 38 -3.34 7.44 9.46
C LYS A 38 -3.22 7.87 10.91
N ALA A 39 -3.14 6.89 11.82
CA ALA A 39 -3.02 7.16 13.25
C ALA A 39 -1.71 7.89 13.59
N ASP A 40 -0.59 7.50 13.00
CA ASP A 40 0.70 8.18 13.18
C ASP A 40 0.62 9.64 12.69
N ALA A 41 0.00 9.88 11.53
CA ALA A 41 -0.19 11.23 11.00
C ALA A 41 -1.11 12.10 11.89
N GLU A 42 -2.15 11.52 12.47
CA GLU A 42 -3.05 12.19 13.43
C GLU A 42 -2.35 12.51 14.76
N ASN A 43 -1.35 11.72 15.13
CA ASN A 43 -0.49 11.97 16.30
C ASN A 43 0.70 12.89 15.99
N GLU A 44 0.70 13.54 14.83
CA GLU A 44 1.74 14.47 14.39
C GLU A 44 3.15 13.84 14.30
N ASP A 45 3.25 12.55 13.95
CA ASP A 45 4.54 11.92 13.69
C ASP A 45 5.24 12.63 12.52
N GLU A 46 6.36 13.30 12.82
CA GLU A 46 7.09 14.13 11.86
C GLU A 46 7.58 13.34 10.65
N ASN A 47 7.99 12.09 10.83
CA ASN A 47 8.50 11.25 9.74
C ASN A 47 7.37 10.82 8.81
N VAL A 48 6.18 10.51 9.37
CA VAL A 48 5.00 10.18 8.58
C VAL A 48 4.50 11.39 7.80
N ILE A 49 4.38 12.54 8.45
CA ILE A 49 3.98 13.79 7.79
C ILE A 49 4.98 14.12 6.67
N TYR A 50 6.28 14.01 6.95
CA TYR A 50 7.31 14.20 5.94
C TYR A 50 7.13 13.25 4.75
N ALA A 51 6.95 11.95 4.98
CA ALA A 51 6.78 10.97 3.91
C ALA A 51 5.52 11.22 3.07
N ILE A 52 4.40 11.60 3.69
CA ILE A 52 3.16 11.97 3.01
C ILE A 52 3.37 13.19 2.12
N ASN A 53 4.05 14.23 2.62
CA ASN A 53 4.34 15.42 1.84
C ASN A 53 5.33 15.14 0.70
N GLN A 54 6.32 14.28 0.97
CA GLN A 54 7.32 13.88 -0.02
C GLN A 54 6.69 13.15 -1.21
N TYR A 55 5.62 12.36 -1.00
CA TYR A 55 4.86 11.73 -2.09
C TYR A 55 4.36 12.75 -3.14
N HIS A 56 3.87 13.92 -2.70
CA HIS A 56 3.43 14.96 -3.63
C HIS A 56 4.61 15.58 -4.37
N ILE A 57 5.71 15.88 -3.66
CA ILE A 57 6.92 16.47 -4.26
C ILE A 57 7.53 15.55 -5.33
N ASP A 58 7.53 14.24 -5.07
CA ASP A 58 8.09 13.25 -6.00
C ASP A 58 7.15 12.97 -7.19
N ASN A 59 5.91 13.46 -7.13
CA ASN A 59 4.90 13.27 -8.16
C ASN A 59 4.33 14.61 -8.62
N ASN A 60 4.97 15.21 -9.63
CA ASN A 60 4.61 16.52 -10.18
C ASN A 60 3.11 16.66 -10.51
N GLU A 61 2.47 15.63 -11.06
CA GLU A 61 1.03 15.70 -11.38
C GLU A 61 0.18 15.81 -10.10
N GLU A 62 0.52 15.06 -9.06
CA GLU A 62 -0.16 15.17 -7.76
C GLU A 62 0.13 16.52 -7.08
N LEU A 63 1.34 17.07 -7.23
CA LEU A 63 1.67 18.41 -6.73
C LEU A 63 0.86 19.51 -7.42
N GLU A 64 0.78 19.48 -8.76
CA GLU A 64 -0.02 20.44 -9.53
C GLU A 64 -1.50 20.35 -9.16
N LEU A 65 -2.04 19.14 -9.01
CA LEU A 65 -3.42 18.93 -8.58
C LEU A 65 -3.65 19.40 -7.14
N HIS A 66 -2.67 19.22 -6.25
CA HIS A 66 -2.72 19.69 -4.87
C HIS A 66 -2.78 21.22 -4.82
N ASP A 67 -1.91 21.90 -5.54
CA ASP A 67 -1.87 23.36 -5.59
C ASP A 67 -3.16 23.95 -6.19
N LEU A 68 -3.69 23.30 -7.23
CA LEU A 68 -4.97 23.67 -7.82
C LEU A 68 -6.14 23.46 -6.85
N ALA A 69 -6.18 22.32 -6.16
CA ALA A 69 -7.22 22.02 -5.19
C ALA A 69 -7.18 22.99 -4.01
N TYR A 70 -5.99 23.33 -3.52
CA TYR A 70 -5.79 24.33 -2.47
C TYR A 70 -6.23 25.72 -2.92
N GLY A 71 -5.79 26.18 -4.09
CA GLY A 71 -6.15 27.49 -4.63
C GLY A 71 -7.64 27.66 -4.97
N SER A 72 -8.32 26.55 -5.27
CA SER A 72 -9.76 26.52 -5.58
C SER A 72 -10.66 26.24 -4.37
N GLY A 73 -10.08 25.90 -3.20
CA GLY A 73 -10.84 25.48 -2.02
C GLY A 73 -11.53 24.12 -2.18
N ALA A 74 -11.04 23.26 -3.10
CA ALA A 74 -11.59 21.93 -3.35
C ALA A 74 -11.09 20.92 -2.28
N PHE A 75 -11.54 21.10 -1.03
CA PHE A 75 -11.09 20.29 0.11
C PHE A 75 -11.29 18.78 -0.08
N ASP A 76 -12.37 18.35 -0.73
CA ASP A 76 -12.60 16.93 -1.03
C ASP A 76 -11.46 16.34 -1.87
N LYS A 77 -10.88 17.13 -2.79
CA LYS A 77 -9.74 16.71 -3.62
C LYS A 77 -8.45 16.63 -2.82
N LEU A 78 -8.24 17.54 -1.87
CA LEU A 78 -7.12 17.45 -0.93
C LEU A 78 -7.23 16.20 -0.03
N ILE A 79 -8.43 15.84 0.42
CA ILE A 79 -8.67 14.62 1.20
C ILE A 79 -8.36 13.37 0.35
N GLU A 80 -8.88 13.30 -0.88
CA GLU A 80 -8.59 12.20 -1.81
C GLU A 80 -7.08 12.05 -2.06
N GLN A 81 -6.37 13.17 -2.23
CA GLN A 81 -4.92 13.20 -2.41
C GLN A 81 -4.15 12.73 -1.19
N ARG A 82 -4.55 13.19 0.00
CA ARG A 82 -3.98 12.74 1.27
C ARG A 82 -4.16 11.24 1.46
N ASP A 83 -5.35 10.70 1.15
CA ASP A 83 -5.60 9.27 1.24
C ASP A 83 -4.71 8.46 0.28
N ARG A 84 -4.46 8.95 -0.94
CA ARG A 84 -3.52 8.31 -1.88
C ARG A 84 -2.08 8.34 -1.36
N ALA A 85 -1.64 9.47 -0.82
CA ALA A 85 -0.31 9.60 -0.23
C ALA A 85 -0.10 8.64 0.96
N ILE A 86 -1.11 8.54 1.84
CA ILE A 86 -1.11 7.59 2.96
C ILE A 86 -1.02 6.14 2.46
N ALA A 87 -1.81 5.77 1.46
CA ALA A 87 -1.77 4.42 0.89
C ALA A 87 -0.39 4.11 0.28
N HIS A 88 0.25 5.10 -0.35
CA HIS A 88 1.60 4.97 -0.88
C HIS A 88 2.64 4.73 0.24
N VAL A 89 2.62 5.54 1.29
CA VAL A 89 3.53 5.40 2.44
C VAL A 89 3.32 4.06 3.14
N ALA A 90 2.07 3.64 3.34
CA ALA A 90 1.74 2.34 3.92
C ALA A 90 2.29 1.19 3.08
N LYS A 91 2.13 1.25 1.75
CA LYS A 91 2.70 0.26 0.84
C LYS A 91 4.22 0.18 0.97
N GLN A 92 4.92 1.32 0.98
CA GLN A 92 6.38 1.35 1.13
C GLN A 92 6.82 0.74 2.48
N ARG A 93 6.14 1.08 3.58
CA ARG A 93 6.43 0.52 4.91
C ARG A 93 6.22 -1.00 4.94
N LEU A 94 5.12 -1.47 4.38
CA LEU A 94 4.81 -2.90 4.31
C LEU A 94 5.84 -3.66 3.47
N GLU A 95 6.15 -3.17 2.27
CA GLU A 95 7.15 -3.77 1.39
C GLU A 95 8.53 -3.80 2.06
N LYS A 96 8.93 -2.72 2.75
CA LYS A 96 10.17 -2.68 3.52
C LYS A 96 10.20 -3.77 4.59
N ARG A 97 9.12 -3.92 5.39
CA ARG A 97 9.05 -4.99 6.41
C ARG A 97 9.09 -6.39 5.80
N MET A 98 8.41 -6.60 4.68
CA MET A 98 8.44 -7.89 3.97
C MET A 98 9.83 -8.22 3.43
N ASN A 99 10.60 -7.22 3.00
CA ASN A 99 11.97 -7.39 2.51
C ASN A 99 13.01 -7.48 3.65
N GLU A 100 12.76 -6.87 4.80
CA GLU A 100 13.59 -6.99 6.01
C GLU A 100 13.35 -8.33 6.74
N TYR A 101 12.19 -8.95 6.56
CA TYR A 101 11.91 -10.32 6.98
C TYR A 101 12.56 -11.30 5.99
N ASP A 102 13.89 -11.37 6.00
CA ASP A 102 14.66 -12.46 5.40
C ASP A 102 14.90 -13.51 6.50
N PRO A 103 14.15 -14.62 6.53
CA PRO A 103 14.38 -15.67 7.51
C PRO A 103 15.59 -16.50 7.06
N ASP A 104 16.75 -16.23 7.67
CA ASP A 104 17.90 -17.16 7.67
C ASP A 104 17.48 -18.61 8.04
#